data_AF-A0A6I8U983-F1
#
_entry.id   AF-A0A6I8U983-F1
#
_cell.length_a   1.000
_cell.length_b   1.000
_cell.length_c   1.000
_cell.angle_alpha   90.00
_cell.angle_beta   90.00
_cell.angle_gamma   90.00
#
_symmetry.space_group_name_H-M   'P 1'
#
loop_
_entity.id
_entity.type
_entity.pdbx_description
1 polymer ?
#
loop_
_entity_poly.entity_id
_entity_poly.type
_entity_poly.pdbx_seq_one_letter_code
_entity_poly.pdbx_strand_id
1 'polypeptide(L)'
;MCFASTRCATIEPGKSWDLAPFCGRSTCVVSETNPSQLLELVEDCGPLPLANDKCKLDTDKTNKTAPFPYCCPKFTCEPGVKLEYPDVKGPEAAPEDDKKN
;
A
#
# COMPACT_ATOMS: atom_id res chain seq x y z
N MET A 1 0.91 21.79 1.73
CA MET A 1 -0.25 20.88 1.74
C MET A 1 -0.06 19.85 0.65
N CYS A 2 -0.27 18.55 0.93
CA CYS A 2 -0.36 17.54 -0.13
C CYS A 2 -1.73 17.61 -0.77
N PHE A 3 -1.80 17.43 -2.09
CA PHE A 3 -3.06 17.07 -2.73
C PHE A 3 -3.27 15.56 -2.53
N ALA A 4 -4.24 15.21 -1.69
CA ALA A 4 -4.66 13.84 -1.42
C ALA A 4 -5.65 13.39 -2.50
N SER A 5 -5.14 12.72 -3.52
CA SER A 5 -5.90 12.19 -4.65
C SER A 5 -6.97 11.18 -4.20
N THR A 6 -6.67 10.33 -3.22
CA THR A 6 -7.61 9.33 -2.68
C THR A 6 -8.80 9.94 -1.95
N ARG A 7 -8.69 11.21 -1.53
CA ARG A 7 -9.73 11.91 -0.75
C ARG A 7 -10.26 13.17 -1.45
N CYS A 8 -9.70 13.54 -2.61
CA CYS A 8 -9.98 14.78 -3.32
C CYS A 8 -9.91 16.02 -2.40
N ALA A 9 -8.85 16.13 -1.60
CA ALA A 9 -8.69 17.19 -0.61
C ALA A 9 -7.22 17.61 -0.44
N THR A 10 -6.97 18.75 0.20
CA THR A 10 -5.63 19.16 0.61
C THR A 10 -5.40 18.83 2.08
N ILE A 11 -4.27 18.19 2.38
CA ILE A 11 -3.94 17.68 3.73
C ILE A 11 -2.58 18.24 4.18
N GLU A 12 -2.45 18.53 5.48
CA GLU A 12 -1.21 19.01 6.07
C GLU A 12 -0.13 17.91 6.11
N PRO A 13 1.17 18.26 5.95
CA PRO A 13 2.27 17.33 6.15
C PRO A 13 2.21 16.61 7.50
N GLY A 14 2.50 15.31 7.50
CA GLY A 14 2.49 14.45 8.68
C GLY A 14 1.11 13.94 9.11
N LYS A 15 0.02 14.35 8.42
CA LYS A 15 -1.31 13.79 8.67
C LYS A 15 -1.54 12.53 7.85
N SER A 16 -2.21 11.56 8.47
CA SER A 16 -2.65 10.32 7.83
C SER A 16 -4.18 10.23 7.82
N TRP A 17 -4.71 9.49 6.86
CA TRP A 17 -6.14 9.18 6.77
C TRP A 17 -6.36 7.74 6.28
N ASP A 18 -7.51 7.21 6.68
CA ASP A 18 -7.96 5.88 6.31
C ASP A 18 -8.51 5.89 4.86
N LEU A 19 -8.33 4.77 4.16
CA LEU A 19 -8.75 4.58 2.76
C LEU A 19 -10.06 3.78 2.62
N ALA A 20 -10.79 3.56 3.71
CA ALA A 20 -12.08 2.87 3.69
C ALA A 20 -12.98 3.42 2.58
N PRO A 21 -13.59 2.53 1.77
CA PRO A 21 -13.78 1.09 2.04
C PRO A 21 -12.61 0.17 1.65
N PHE A 22 -11.49 0.71 1.16
CA PHE A 22 -10.28 -0.07 0.87
C PHE A 22 -9.43 -0.24 2.13
N CYS A 23 -8.74 -1.38 2.26
CA CYS A 23 -7.85 -1.62 3.38
C CYS A 23 -6.48 -0.98 3.13
N GLY A 24 -6.33 0.26 3.59
CA GLY A 24 -5.09 1.01 3.46
C GLY A 24 -5.11 2.31 4.23
N ARG A 25 -3.97 2.99 4.25
CA ARG A 25 -3.77 4.29 4.87
C ARG A 25 -2.95 5.15 3.93
N SER A 26 -3.36 6.41 3.78
CA SER A 26 -2.52 7.41 3.14
C SER A 26 -1.91 8.35 4.18
N THR A 27 -0.72 8.88 3.87
CA THR A 27 -0.03 9.88 4.67
C THR A 27 0.51 10.98 3.77
N CYS A 28 0.34 12.24 4.18
CA CYS A 28 1.00 13.36 3.51
C CYS A 28 2.45 13.44 4.00
N VAL A 29 3.41 13.13 3.13
CA VAL A 29 4.84 13.11 3.45
C VAL A 29 5.61 14.13 2.62
N VAL A 30 6.77 14.55 3.12
CA VAL A 30 7.76 15.29 2.34
C VAL A 30 8.61 14.28 1.58
N SER A 31 8.87 14.53 0.29
CA SER A 31 9.73 13.65 -0.50
C SER A 31 11.15 13.59 0.07
N GLU A 32 11.69 12.38 0.20
CA GLU A 32 13.06 12.17 0.67
C GLU A 32 14.11 12.65 -0.34
N THR A 33 13.79 12.59 -1.64
CA THR A 33 14.71 13.00 -2.72
C THR A 33 14.62 14.49 -3.04
N ASN A 34 13.46 15.11 -2.84
CA ASN A 34 13.25 16.52 -3.06
C ASN A 34 12.40 17.14 -1.93
N PRO A 35 13.04 17.80 -0.94
CA PRO A 35 12.33 18.40 0.19
C PRO A 35 11.28 19.47 -0.17
N SER A 36 11.30 19.99 -1.39
CA SER A 36 10.30 20.96 -1.88
C SER A 36 9.02 20.27 -2.38
N GLN A 37 9.03 18.94 -2.54
CA GLN A 37 7.91 18.16 -3.05
C GLN A 37 7.16 17.48 -1.90
N LEU A 38 5.84 17.53 -1.97
CA LEU A 38 4.93 16.84 -1.05
C LEU A 38 4.26 15.68 -1.79
N LEU A 39 4.19 14.52 -1.14
CA LEU A 39 3.66 13.29 -1.71
C LEU A 39 2.54 12.74 -0.83
N GLU A 40 1.51 12.19 -1.47
CA GLU A 40 0.61 11.26 -0.81
C GLU A 40 1.25 9.87 -0.84
N LEU A 41 1.75 9.40 0.30
CA LEU A 41 2.22 8.02 0.46
C LEU A 41 1.03 7.12 0.76
N VAL A 42 0.73 6.19 -0.14
CA VAL A 42 -0.34 5.20 -0.01
C VAL A 42 0.26 3.87 0.46
N GLU A 43 -0.22 3.36 1.58
CA GLU A 43 0.12 2.04 2.11
C GLU A 43 -1.14 1.17 2.12
N ASP A 44 -1.09 0.02 1.44
CA ASP A 44 -2.17 -0.96 1.41
C ASP A 44 -1.63 -2.37 1.73
N CYS A 45 -2.47 -3.39 1.57
CA CYS A 45 -2.08 -4.77 1.86
C CYS A 45 -1.11 -5.39 0.86
N GLY A 46 -0.70 -4.65 -0.18
CA GLY A 46 0.15 -5.15 -1.25
C GLY A 46 -0.56 -6.11 -2.21
N PRO A 47 0.19 -6.73 -3.13
CA PRO A 47 -0.37 -7.66 -4.12
C PRO A 47 -0.99 -8.88 -3.43
N LEU A 48 -2.12 -9.34 -3.96
CA LEU A 48 -2.68 -10.62 -3.55
C LEU A 48 -1.80 -11.77 -4.07
N PRO A 49 -1.69 -12.87 -3.31
CA PRO A 49 -0.95 -14.03 -3.75
C PRO A 49 -1.61 -14.67 -4.98
N LEU A 50 -0.81 -15.38 -5.77
CA LEU A 50 -1.28 -16.20 -6.88
C LEU A 50 -2.23 -17.27 -6.37
N ALA A 51 -3.40 -17.36 -7.00
CA ALA A 51 -4.44 -18.31 -6.64
C ALA A 51 -3.91 -19.75 -6.75
N ASN A 52 -4.08 -20.53 -5.69
CA ASN A 52 -3.76 -21.95 -5.66
C ASN A 52 -4.74 -22.68 -4.76
N ASP A 53 -4.94 -23.98 -5.00
CA ASP A 53 -5.94 -24.78 -4.27
C ASP A 53 -5.54 -25.08 -2.81
N LYS A 54 -4.25 -24.90 -2.48
CA LYS A 54 -3.64 -25.29 -1.21
C LYS A 54 -3.59 -24.18 -0.17
N CYS A 55 -3.92 -22.96 -0.55
CA CYS A 55 -3.97 -21.78 0.32
C CYS A 55 -5.30 -21.07 0.13
N LYS A 56 -6.06 -20.91 1.21
CA LYS A 56 -7.38 -20.26 1.17
C LYS A 56 -7.39 -19.04 2.07
N LEU A 57 -8.18 -18.04 1.68
CA LEU A 57 -8.47 -16.90 2.53
C LEU A 57 -9.14 -17.42 3.82
N ASP A 58 -8.53 -17.10 4.95
CA ASP A 58 -9.06 -17.42 6.27
C ASP A 58 -10.05 -16.33 6.66
N THR A 59 -11.33 -16.58 6.40
CA THR A 59 -12.41 -15.62 6.65
C THR A 59 -12.62 -15.35 8.14
N ASP A 60 -12.28 -16.30 9.00
CA ASP A 60 -12.42 -16.16 10.45
C ASP A 60 -11.32 -15.27 11.03
N LYS A 61 -10.12 -15.32 10.44
CA LYS A 61 -8.99 -14.45 10.84
C LYS A 61 -8.93 -13.12 10.07
N THR A 62 -9.69 -12.97 8.99
CA THR A 62 -9.70 -11.76 8.17
C THR A 62 -10.88 -10.86 8.55
N ASN A 63 -10.60 -9.79 9.29
CA ASN A 63 -11.62 -8.79 9.63
C ASN A 63 -11.56 -7.60 8.65
N LYS A 64 -12.32 -7.67 7.56
CA LYS A 64 -12.31 -6.64 6.49
C LYS A 64 -12.75 -5.23 6.93
N THR A 65 -13.40 -5.08 8.08
CA THR A 65 -13.86 -3.77 8.59
C THR A 65 -12.93 -3.18 9.64
N ALA A 66 -11.87 -3.89 10.02
CA ALA A 66 -10.86 -3.35 10.93
C ALA A 66 -10.06 -2.21 10.26
N PRO A 67 -9.45 -1.31 11.04
CA PRO A 67 -8.53 -0.33 10.48
C PRO A 67 -7.26 -1.01 9.91
N PHE A 68 -6.65 -0.40 8.90
CA PHE A 68 -5.35 -0.84 8.38
C PHE A 68 -4.29 -0.83 9.50
N PRO A 69 -3.40 -1.84 9.61
CA PRO A 69 -3.20 -2.99 8.69
C PRO A 69 -4.04 -4.24 9.04
N TYR A 70 -4.94 -4.14 10.01
CA TYR A 70 -5.66 -5.31 10.53
C TYR A 70 -6.78 -5.82 9.62
N CYS A 71 -7.23 -5.01 8.65
CA CYS A 71 -8.14 -5.46 7.60
C CYS A 71 -7.48 -6.29 6.49
N CYS A 72 -6.15 -6.44 6.50
CA CYS A 72 -5.47 -7.15 5.44
C CYS A 72 -5.79 -8.65 5.42
N PRO A 73 -5.94 -9.24 4.23
CA PRO A 73 -6.33 -10.64 4.08
C PRO A 73 -5.31 -11.58 4.72
N LYS A 74 -5.80 -12.54 5.50
CA LYS A 74 -5.00 -13.61 6.08
C LYS A 74 -5.31 -14.90 5.35
N PHE A 75 -4.27 -15.60 4.89
CA PHE A 75 -4.41 -16.87 4.19
C PHE A 75 -3.90 -17.99 5.08
N THR A 76 -4.60 -19.13 5.05
CA THR A 76 -4.18 -20.36 5.70
C THR A 76 -3.88 -21.38 4.61
N CYS A 77 -2.69 -21.98 4.69
CA CYS A 77 -2.17 -22.95 3.71
C CYS A 77 -2.00 -24.33 4.33
N GLU A 78 -2.01 -25.37 3.50
CA GLU A 78 -1.57 -26.71 3.90
C GLU A 78 -0.11 -26.71 4.40
N PRO A 79 0.26 -27.66 5.29
CA PRO A 79 1.61 -27.72 5.83
C PRO A 79 2.69 -27.80 4.74
N GLY A 80 3.68 -26.89 4.81
CA GLY A 80 4.79 -26.83 3.86
C GLY A 80 4.52 -26.04 2.57
N VAL A 81 3.28 -25.56 2.37
CA VAL A 81 2.93 -24.70 1.23
C VAL A 81 3.16 -23.24 1.58
N LYS A 82 3.79 -22.50 0.67
CA LYS A 82 4.01 -21.05 0.78
C LYS A 82 3.19 -20.33 -0.28
N LEU A 83 2.72 -19.14 0.05
CA LEU A 83 2.09 -18.25 -0.91
C LEU A 83 3.15 -17.72 -1.87
N GLU A 84 2.86 -17.83 -3.17
CA GLU A 84 3.62 -17.15 -4.21
C GLU A 84 2.90 -15.86 -4.57
N TYR A 85 3.64 -14.80 -4.80
CA TYR A 85 3.10 -13.49 -5.17
C TYR A 85 3.50 -13.15 -6.60
N PRO A 86 2.68 -12.41 -7.35
CA PRO A 86 3.08 -11.87 -8.64
C PRO A 86 4.39 -11.09 -8.53
N ASP A 87 5.26 -11.20 -9.53
CA ASP A 87 6.44 -10.35 -9.64
C ASP A 87 5.98 -8.91 -9.87
N VAL A 88 6.09 -8.09 -8.82
CA VAL A 88 5.80 -6.66 -8.94
C VAL A 88 7.09 -6.00 -9.41
N LYS A 89 7.15 -5.61 -10.68
CA LYS A 89 8.10 -4.57 -11.08
C LYS A 89 7.73 -3.33 -10.27
N GLY A 90 8.49 -3.05 -9.21
CA GLY A 90 8.33 -1.83 -8.43
C GLY A 90 8.37 -0.61 -9.35
N PRO A 91 7.83 0.55 -8.94
CA PRO A 91 8.11 1.77 -9.67
C PRO A 91 9.63 1.90 -9.76
N GLU A 92 10.15 1.91 -11.00
CA GLU A 92 11.54 2.29 -11.26
C GLU A 92 11.79 3.56 -10.44
N ALA A 93 12.80 3.54 -9.57
CA ALA A 93 13.29 4.74 -8.93
C ALA A 93 13.38 5.80 -10.03
N ALA A 94 12.65 6.90 -9.88
CA ALA A 94 12.51 7.91 -10.91
C ALA A 94 13.91 8.20 -11.50
N PRO A 95 14.09 8.19 -12.84
CA PRO A 95 15.40 8.46 -13.42
C PRO A 95 15.91 9.79 -12.85
N GLU A 96 17.12 9.75 -12.28
CA GLU A 96 17.85 10.95 -11.90
C GLU A 96 17.95 11.81 -13.17
N ASP A 97 17.31 12.97 -13.14
CA ASP A 97 17.36 13.97 -14.22
C ASP A 97 18.82 14.47 -14.28
N ASP A 98 19.61 13.81 -15.11
CA ASP A 98 21.00 14.15 -15.40
C ASP A 98 20.98 15.52 -16.09
N LYS A 99 21.14 16.55 -15.25
CA LYS A 99 21.27 17.95 -15.64
C LYS A 99 22.50 18.09 -16.53
N LYS A 100 22.29 17.95 -17.84
CA LYS A 100 23.27 18.32 -18.86
C LYS A 100 23.45 19.83 -18.83
N ASN A 101 24.58 20.24 -18.26
CA ASN A 101 25.13 21.59 -18.32
C ASN A 101 25.74 21.87 -19.69
#